data_AF-F9Q785-F1
#
_entry.id   AF-F9Q785-F1
#
_cell.length_a   1.000
_cell.length_b   1.000
_cell.length_c   1.000
_cell.angle_alpha   90.00
_cell.angle_beta   90.00
_cell.angle_gamma   90.00
#
_symmetry.space_group_name_H-M   'P 1'
#
loop_
_entity.id
_entity.type
_entity.pdbx_description
1 polymer ?
#
loop_
_entity_poly.entity_id
_entity_poly.type
_entity_poly.pdbx_seq_one_letter_code
_entity_poly.pdbx_strand_id
1 'polypeptide(L)' 'MTIAYIALGSNLNEPCRQLEDALQALAVLPQSRLLMQSSFIKANRSAHRINPIMSMPLLR' A
#
# COMPACT_ATOMS: atom_id res chain seq x y z
N MET A 1 -6.86 -13.47 15.53
CA MET A 1 -6.16 -12.27 15.00
C MET A 1 -5.51 -12.69 13.70
N THR A 2 -5.85 -12.03 12.60
CA THR A 2 -5.42 -12.43 11.24
C THR A 2 -4.61 -11.30 10.63
N ILE A 3 -3.47 -11.61 10.03
CA ILE A 3 -2.67 -10.62 9.31
C ILE A 3 -3.21 -10.51 7.88
N ALA A 4 -3.54 -9.29 7.48
CA ALA A 4 -3.97 -8.97 6.12
C ALA A 4 -2.96 -8.01 5.47
N TYR A 5 -2.68 -8.23 4.19
CA TYR A 5 -1.83 -7.35 3.37
C TYR A 5 -2.71 -6.61 2.37
N ILE A 6 -2.60 -5.28 2.34
CA ILE A 6 -3.42 -4.41 1.47
C ILE A 6 -2.47 -3.69 0.51
N ALA A 7 -2.69 -3.85 -0.79
CA ALA A 7 -1.99 -3.09 -1.82
C ALA A 7 -2.70 -1.76 -2.07
N LEU A 8 -1.96 -0.66 -2.07
CA LEU A 8 -2.46 0.69 -2.37
C LEU A 8 -1.76 1.25 -3.62
N GLY A 9 -2.49 2.04 -4.41
CA GLY A 9 -1.94 2.74 -5.57
C GLY A 9 -2.81 3.92 -5.98
N SER A 10 -2.16 5.02 -6.36
CA SER A 10 -2.82 6.22 -6.91
C SER A 10 -2.04 6.77 -8.10
N ASN A 11 -2.74 7.44 -9.01
CA ASN A 11 -2.17 8.06 -10.21
C ASN A 11 -2.89 9.31 -10.69
N LEU A 12 -3.81 9.83 -9.88
CA LEU A 12 -4.57 11.03 -10.20
C LEU A 12 -4.17 12.11 -9.21
N ASN A 13 -4.27 13.37 -9.63
CA ASN A 13 -4.09 14.55 -8.77
C ASN A 13 -2.80 14.48 -7.93
N GLU A 14 -2.95 14.44 -6.60
CA GLU A 14 -1.88 14.32 -5.60
C GLU A 14 -1.77 12.87 -5.08
N PRO A 15 -1.02 11.97 -5.75
CA PRO A 15 -1.02 10.55 -5.40
C PRO A 15 -0.40 10.26 -4.03
N CYS A 16 0.64 10.99 -3.62
CA CYS A 16 1.23 10.82 -2.29
C CYS A 16 0.23 11.16 -1.18
N ARG A 17 -0.47 12.30 -1.31
CA ARG A 17 -1.48 12.72 -0.36
C ARG A 17 -2.63 11.73 -0.25
N GLN A 18 -3.11 11.21 -1.39
CA GLN A 18 -4.16 10.19 -1.39
C GLN A 18 -3.73 8.89 -0.69
N LEU A 19 -2.46 8.48 -0.84
CA LEU A 19 -1.92 7.32 -0.15
C LEU A 19 -1.79 7.57 1.36
N GLU A 20 -1.37 8.76 1.76
CA GLU A 20 -1.34 9.19 3.17
C GLU A 20 -2.74 9.17 3.79
N ASP A 21 -3.73 9.76 3.12
CA ASP A 21 -5.13 9.78 3.57
C ASP A 21 -5.69 8.35 3.70
N ALA A 22 -5.39 7.47 2.74
CA ALA A 22 -5.81 6.07 2.79
C ALA A 22 -5.16 5.32 3.98
N LEU A 23 -3.89 5.57 4.27
CA LEU A 23 -3.21 4.97 5.42
C LEU A 23 -3.81 5.45 6.75
N GLN A 24 -4.16 6.73 6.87
CA GLN A 24 -4.86 7.27 8.04
C GLN A 24 -6.23 6.62 8.21
N ALA A 25 -7.00 6.47 7.12
CA ALA A 25 -8.29 5.79 7.16
C ALA A 25 -8.16 4.31 7.59
N LEU A 26 -7.14 3.60 7.10
CA LEU A 26 -6.86 2.22 7.52
C LEU A 26 -6.45 2.13 8.99
N ALA A 27 -5.72 3.11 9.52
CA ALA A 27 -5.25 3.11 10.90
C ALA A 27 -6.37 3.25 11.94
N VAL A 28 -7.52 3.83 11.55
CA VAL A 28 -8.68 4.05 12.44
C VAL A 28 -9.81 3.04 12.25
N LEU A 29 -9.62 2.00 11.43
CA LEU A 29 -10.65 0.98 11.22
C LEU A 29 -10.91 0.18 12.51
N PRO A 30 -12.19 -0.06 12.87
CA PRO A 30 -12.54 -0.79 14.07
C PRO A 30 -12.04 -2.24 13.99
N GLN A 31 -11.71 -2.81 15.16
CA GLN A 31 -11.25 -4.20 15.30
C GLN A 31 -10.00 -4.55 14.46
N SER A 32 -9.24 -3.54 14.06
CA SER A 32 -8.02 -3.69 13.29
C SER A 32 -6.93 -2.78 13.84
N ARG A 33 -5.69 -3.01 13.42
CA ARG A 33 -4.55 -2.16 13.75
C ARG A 33 -3.56 -2.17 12.60
N LEU A 34 -3.14 -0.99 12.16
CA LEU A 34 -2.02 -0.87 11.22
C LEU A 34 -0.73 -1.31 11.91
N LEU A 35 -0.11 -2.39 11.42
CA LEU A 35 1.13 -2.93 11.99
C LEU A 35 2.38 -2.35 11.32
N MET A 36 2.33 -2.16 10.00
CA MET A 36 3.45 -1.71 9.19
C MET A 36 2.95 -1.08 7.89
N GLN A 37 3.74 -0.16 7.34
CA GLN A 37 3.60 0.36 5.98
C GLN A 37 4.95 0.27 5.25
N SER A 38 4.92 0.03 3.94
CA SER A 38 6.11 0.17 3.09
C SER A 38 6.34 1.63 2.71
N SER A 39 7.54 1.96 2.23
CA SER A 39 7.78 3.23 1.55
C SER A 39 6.93 3.36 0.28
N PHE A 40 6.62 4.58 -0.14
CA PHE A 40 5.98 4.83 -1.43
C PHE A 40 6.94 4.57 -2.57
N ILE A 41 6.46 3.85 -3.59
CA ILE A 41 7.23 3.52 -4.79
C ILE A 41 6.53 4.17 -5.99
N LYS A 42 7.28 4.95 -6.76
CA LYS A 42 6.79 5.48 -8.03
C LYS A 42 6.94 4.40 -9.12
N ALA A 43 5.84 3.74 -9.47
CA ALA A 43 5.82 2.76 -10.55
C ALA A 43 5.61 3.45 -11.91
N ASN A 44 6.44 3.11 -12.91
CA ASN A 44 6.21 3.55 -14.29
C ASN A 44 5.00 2.81 -14.88
N ARG A 45 4.05 3.56 -15.43
CA ARG A 45 2.88 3.02 -16.11
C ARG A 45 3.14 2.78 -17.59
N SER A 46 4.01 1.84 -17.90
CA SER A 46 3.90 1.13 -19.18
C SER A 46 2.76 0.13 -19.01
N ALA A 47 1.59 0.45 -19.55
CA ALA A 47 0.29 -0.20 -19.33
C ALA A 47 0.17 -1.67 -19.80
N HIS A 48 1.25 -2.47 -19.78
CA HIS A 48 1.26 -3.87 -20.23
C HIS A 48 1.91 -4.86 -19.25
N ARG A 49 2.47 -4.44 -18.12
CA ARG A 49 3.00 -5.37 -17.11
C ARG A 49 2.84 -4.82 -15.70
N ILE A 50 1.77 -5.18 -15.01
CA ILE A 50 1.78 -5.14 -13.55
C ILE A 50 2.60 -6.36 -13.11
N ASN A 51 3.91 -6.22 -13.04
CA ASN A 51 4.70 -7.11 -12.19
C ASN A 51 4.43 -6.65 -10.76
N PRO A 52 3.83 -7.48 -9.88
CA PRO A 52 3.74 -7.12 -8.48
C PRO A 52 5.17 -7.02 -7.96
N ILE A 53 5.65 -5.80 -7.71
CA ILE A 53 6.87 -5.58 -6.94
C ILE A 53 6.50 -5.84 -5.48
N MET A 54 6.25 -7.12 -5.17
CA MET A 54 6.15 -7.67 -3.83
C MET A 54 7.37 -8.57 -3.65
N SER A 55 8.57 -7.98 -3.61
CA SER A 55 9.65 -8.59 -2.85
C SER A 55 9.47 -8.18 -1.39
N MET A 56 8.51 -8.80 -0.70
CA MET A 56 8.66 -8.97 0.74
C MET A 56 9.79 -10.00 0.93
N PRO A 57 10.78 -9.74 1.81
CA PRO A 57 11.59 -10.83 2.31
C PRO A 57 10.63 -11.76 3.05
N LEU A 58 10.60 -13.04 2.63
CA LEU A 58 10.04 -14.10 3.46
C LEU A 58 10.73 -13.99 4.82
N LEU A 59 9.99 -13.53 5.82
CA LEU A 59 10.37 -13.70 7.22
C LEU A 59 10.57 -15.20 7.40
N ARG A 60 11.84 -15.60 7.57
CA ARG A 60 12.20 -16.92 8.04
C ARG A 60 11.91 -17.03 9.53
#